data_AF-A0A3M1W8S4-F1
#
_entry.id   AF-A0A3M1W8S4-F1
#
_cell.length_a   1.000
_cell.length_b   1.000
_cell.length_c   1.000
_cell.angle_alpha   90.00
_cell.angle_beta   90.00
_cell.angle_gamma   90.00
#
_symmetry.space_group_name_H-M   'P 1'
#
loop_
_entity.id
_entity.type
_entity.pdbx_description
1 polymer ?
#
loop_
_entity_poly.entity_id
_entity_poly.type
_entity_poly.pdbx_seq_one_letter_code
_entity_poly.pdbx_strand_id
1 'polypeptide(L)'
;MFDQSRRNFLNYVASLMVLSPKPIGVSTVLTERFREDYRHHPQPQSVSFSRERSIAAHRYRIRTITAGVNLKTVADLGPIESAIRFLQKARQRFADAGIGVQTLRIATQPLPEYMAGRSWRDVLPALRAIDRQISAADILLSVGPVLVDDRMDTEIAPWAAELINETSRINLSITIASPDHGIHRR
;
A
#
# COMPACT_ATOMS: atom_id res chain seq x y z
N MET A 1 1.42 -35.63 20.88
CA MET A 1 2.83 -35.28 20.62
C MET A 1 2.83 -34.40 19.37
N PHE A 2 2.84 -33.07 19.58
CA PHE A 2 2.86 -31.92 18.64
C PHE A 2 1.70 -31.84 17.62
N ASP A 3 0.72 -30.92 17.58
CA ASP A 3 0.49 -29.52 18.00
C ASP A 3 1.65 -28.54 17.82
N GLN A 4 1.75 -27.90 16.64
CA GLN A 4 2.40 -26.61 16.42
C GLN A 4 2.10 -25.99 15.02
N SER A 5 0.87 -26.02 14.50
CA SER A 5 0.59 -25.41 13.17
C SER A 5 -0.74 -24.64 13.06
N ARG A 6 -1.31 -24.21 14.19
CA ARG A 6 -2.54 -23.41 14.24
C ARG A 6 -2.40 -22.08 15.00
N ARG A 7 -1.20 -21.54 15.09
CA ARG A 7 -0.96 -20.20 15.63
C ARG A 7 -0.09 -19.42 14.65
N ASN A 8 -0.54 -18.20 14.35
CA ASN A 8 0.11 -17.14 13.56
C ASN A 8 -0.51 -16.88 12.17
N PHE A 9 -1.80 -16.52 12.13
CA PHE A 9 -2.35 -15.68 11.04
C PHE A 9 -3.39 -14.68 11.55
N LEU A 10 -3.14 -14.15 12.75
CA LEU A 10 -3.81 -12.96 13.30
C LEU A 10 -2.72 -11.97 13.66
N ASN A 11 -2.20 -11.27 12.65
CA ASN A 11 -1.40 -10.07 12.86
C ASN A 11 -2.03 -8.94 12.06
N TYR A 12 -2.77 -8.09 12.79
CA TYR A 12 -3.22 -6.79 12.36
C TYR A 12 -1.99 -5.88 12.27
N VAL A 13 -1.36 -5.80 11.10
CA VAL A 13 -0.21 -4.91 10.90
C VAL A 13 -0.68 -3.60 10.30
N ALA A 14 -1.03 -2.65 11.17
CA ALA A 14 -1.02 -1.23 10.83
C ALA A 14 0.43 -0.75 10.86
N SER A 15 1.17 -0.95 9.77
CA SER A 15 2.52 -0.39 9.63
C SER A 15 2.40 1.09 9.23
N LEU A 16 2.51 1.99 10.20
CA LEU A 16 2.60 3.43 9.96
C LEU A 16 4.08 3.79 9.76
N MET A 17 4.56 3.72 8.51
CA MET A 17 5.90 4.20 8.18
C MET A 17 5.86 5.73 8.02
N VAL A 18 6.22 6.45 9.09
CA VAL A 18 6.42 7.91 9.08
C VAL A 18 7.81 8.18 8.51
N LEU A 19 7.90 8.50 7.22
CA LEU A 19 9.13 9.03 6.63
C LEU A 19 9.15 10.56 6.80
N SER A 20 9.95 11.04 7.74
CA SER A 20 10.33 12.46 7.84
C SER A 20 11.27 12.84 6.69
N PRO A 21 11.04 13.91 5.93
CA PRO A 21 12.04 14.44 5.01
C PRO A 21 13.12 15.18 5.82
N LYS A 22 14.37 14.73 5.73
CA LYS A 22 15.54 15.54 6.11
C LYS A 22 15.63 16.73 5.15
N PRO A 23 15.92 17.96 5.61
CA PRO A 23 16.18 19.07 4.70
C PRO A 23 17.51 18.82 3.97
N ILE A 24 17.43 18.73 2.64
CA ILE A 24 18.59 18.76 1.76
C ILE A 24 19.07 20.20 1.75
N GLY A 25 20.19 20.45 2.45
CA GLY A 25 20.91 21.70 2.37
C GLY A 25 21.45 21.86 0.94
N VAL A 26 20.97 22.88 0.24
CA VAL A 26 21.57 23.34 -1.01
C VAL A 26 22.83 24.11 -0.62
N SER A 27 23.99 23.47 -0.72
CA SER A 27 25.30 24.13 -0.63
C SER A 27 25.75 24.46 -2.04
N THR A 28 25.55 25.71 -2.46
CA THR A 28 26.22 26.27 -3.63
C THR A 28 27.69 26.52 -3.26
N VAL A 29 28.57 25.85 -3.97
CA VAL A 29 30.03 25.98 -3.95
C VAL A 29 30.42 27.38 -4.43
N LEU A 30 31.36 28.06 -3.75
CA LEU A 30 32.34 28.98 -4.34
C LEU A 30 33.41 29.38 -3.30
N THR A 31 34.57 28.75 -3.45
CA THR A 31 35.96 29.23 -3.28
C THR A 31 36.30 30.19 -2.13
N GLU A 32 37.05 29.66 -1.15
CA GLU A 32 37.87 30.45 -0.22
C GLU A 32 38.97 31.21 -1.00
N ARG A 33 38.83 32.52 -1.11
CA ARG A 33 39.89 33.54 -1.12
C ARG A 33 39.19 34.88 -0.95
N PHE A 34 39.77 35.76 -0.14
CA PHE A 34 39.23 37.06 0.33
C PHE A 34 38.44 37.00 1.64
N ARG A 35 39.23 36.85 2.71
CA ARG A 35 38.98 37.49 4.00
C ARG A 35 39.42 38.95 3.88
N GLU A 36 38.76 39.82 4.62
CA GLU A 36 38.98 41.26 4.80
C GLU A 36 38.09 42.20 3.98
N ASP A 37 37.62 43.22 4.71
CA ASP A 37 36.78 44.35 4.31
C ASP A 37 35.30 44.06 4.06
N TYR A 38 34.50 44.17 5.12
CA TYR A 38 33.36 45.11 5.19
C TYR A 38 32.75 45.03 6.61
N ARG A 39 33.30 45.80 7.54
CA ARG A 39 32.59 46.21 8.76
C ARG A 39 31.60 47.32 8.37
N HIS A 40 30.36 47.20 8.86
CA HIS A 40 29.22 48.11 8.75
C HIS A 40 28.08 47.62 7.84
N HIS A 41 27.13 46.89 8.45
CA HIS A 41 25.74 46.82 8.01
C HIS A 41 24.82 47.00 9.23
N PRO A 42 23.70 47.73 9.11
CA PRO A 42 22.75 47.93 10.19
C PRO A 42 21.98 46.64 10.51
N GLN A 43 21.58 46.46 11.77
CA GLN A 43 20.83 45.29 12.20
C GLN A 43 19.48 45.19 11.46
N PRO A 44 19.11 44.02 10.91
CA PRO A 44 17.78 43.82 10.34
C PRO A 44 16.74 43.78 11.48
N GLN A 45 15.71 44.62 11.33
CA GLN A 45 14.56 44.71 12.22
C GLN A 45 13.85 43.36 12.34
N SER A 46 13.49 42.98 13.56
CA SER A 46 12.77 41.74 13.85
C SER A 46 11.34 41.83 13.33
N VAL A 47 11.07 41.15 12.21
CA VAL A 47 9.70 40.96 11.72
C VAL A 47 9.00 39.97 12.65
N SER A 48 8.14 40.48 13.51
CA SER A 48 7.25 39.68 14.36
C SER A 48 6.19 39.01 13.47
N PHE A 49 6.40 37.75 13.12
CA PHE A 49 5.34 36.94 12.51
C PHE A 49 4.33 36.55 13.58
N SER A 50 3.28 37.36 13.68
CA SER A 50 2.05 37.05 14.40
C SER A 50 1.59 35.66 14.02
N ARG A 51 1.64 34.74 14.99
CA ARG A 51 1.23 33.34 14.84
C ARG A 51 -0.30 33.27 14.77
N GLU A 52 -0.86 33.68 13.65
CA GLU A 52 -2.24 33.38 13.30
C GLU A 52 -2.39 31.86 13.31
N ARG A 53 -3.25 31.38 14.21
CA ARG A 53 -3.65 29.98 14.29
C ARG A 53 -4.41 29.63 13.03
N SER A 54 -3.67 29.33 11.96
CA SER A 54 -4.10 28.33 11.00
C SER A 54 -4.44 27.08 11.81
N ILE A 55 -5.68 26.60 11.70
CA ILE A 55 -6.01 25.22 12.07
C ILE A 55 -5.07 24.38 11.20
N ALA A 56 -3.96 23.95 11.80
CA ALA A 56 -2.91 23.28 11.06
C ALA A 56 -3.53 22.01 10.49
N ALA A 57 -3.79 22.01 9.17
CA ALA A 57 -3.92 20.77 8.42
C ALA A 57 -2.76 19.88 8.89
N HIS A 58 -3.09 18.71 9.44
CA HIS A 58 -2.09 17.86 10.08
C HIS A 58 -0.88 17.73 9.17
N ARG A 59 0.33 17.95 9.71
CA ARG A 59 1.59 17.95 8.96
C ARG A 59 1.89 16.63 8.24
N TYR A 60 1.07 15.61 8.47
CA TYR A 60 1.20 14.28 7.93
C TYR A 60 -0.16 13.79 7.43
N ARG A 61 -0.10 12.95 6.39
CA ARG A 61 -1.24 12.23 5.83
C ARG A 61 -1.00 10.73 5.96
N ILE A 62 -2.07 9.96 6.03
CA ILE A 62 -2.00 8.50 5.94
C ILE A 62 -1.82 8.13 4.47
N ARG A 63 -0.73 7.43 4.15
CA ARG A 63 -0.47 7.00 2.78
C ARG A 63 -1.49 5.96 2.31
N THR A 64 -1.75 4.95 3.13
CA THR A 64 -2.69 3.87 2.81
C THR A 64 -3.28 3.30 4.09
N ILE A 65 -4.57 2.97 4.08
CA ILE A 65 -5.17 2.04 5.05
C ILE A 65 -5.43 0.73 4.34
N THR A 66 -4.90 -0.37 4.87
CA THR A 66 -5.04 -1.71 4.29
C THR A 66 -5.91 -2.59 5.19
N ALA A 67 -6.92 -3.25 4.62
CA ALA A 67 -7.65 -4.33 5.27
C ALA A 67 -7.17 -5.68 4.72
N GLY A 68 -6.68 -6.56 5.59
CA GLY A 68 -6.40 -7.96 5.24
C GLY A 68 -7.70 -8.77 5.25
N VAL A 69 -7.97 -9.53 4.19
CA VAL A 69 -9.21 -10.30 4.03
C VAL A 69 -8.86 -11.72 3.60
N ASN A 70 -9.33 -12.71 4.35
CA ASN A 70 -9.26 -14.10 3.96
C ASN A 70 -10.54 -14.49 3.22
N LEU A 71 -10.42 -14.85 1.96
CA LEU A 71 -11.53 -15.35 1.15
C LEU A 71 -11.62 -16.86 1.22
N LYS A 72 -12.83 -17.42 1.33
CA LYS A 72 -13.01 -18.88 1.20
C LYS A 72 -12.93 -19.33 -0.26
N THR A 73 -13.50 -18.52 -1.15
CA THR A 73 -13.45 -18.73 -2.59
C THR A 73 -13.38 -17.37 -3.28
N VAL A 74 -12.92 -17.32 -4.53
CA VAL A 74 -12.94 -16.09 -5.36
C VAL A 74 -14.35 -15.50 -5.55
N ALA A 75 -15.41 -16.30 -5.40
CA ALA A 75 -16.80 -15.86 -5.54
C ALA A 75 -17.41 -15.33 -4.22
N ASP A 76 -16.68 -15.42 -3.10
CA ASP A 76 -17.16 -14.97 -1.80
C ASP A 76 -16.99 -13.45 -1.65
N LEU A 77 -18.01 -12.69 -2.04
CA LEU A 77 -17.98 -11.22 -2.01
C LEU A 77 -18.26 -10.62 -0.62
N GLY A 78 -18.82 -11.39 0.31
CA GLY A 78 -19.22 -10.91 1.64
C GLY A 78 -18.07 -10.29 2.46
N PRO A 79 -16.89 -10.93 2.53
CA PRO A 79 -15.71 -10.34 3.17
C PRO A 79 -15.22 -9.06 2.47
N ILE A 80 -15.29 -8.99 1.14
CA ILE A 80 -14.93 -7.79 0.36
C ILE A 80 -15.86 -6.63 0.69
N GLU A 81 -17.18 -6.86 0.70
CA GLU A 81 -18.16 -5.84 1.10
C GLU A 81 -17.92 -5.32 2.52
N SER A 82 -17.62 -6.23 3.44
CA SER A 82 -17.34 -5.88 4.82
C SER A 82 -16.08 -5.02 4.95
N ALA A 83 -15.04 -5.35 4.19
CA ALA A 83 -13.81 -4.56 4.11
C ALA A 83 -14.04 -3.18 3.48
N ILE A 84 -14.86 -3.06 2.43
CA ILE A 84 -15.24 -1.77 1.84
C ILE A 84 -15.88 -0.87 2.90
N ARG A 85 -16.90 -1.37 3.62
CA ARG A 85 -17.59 -0.61 4.68
C ARG A 85 -16.62 -0.17 5.78
N PHE A 86 -15.75 -1.08 6.22
CA PHE A 86 -14.73 -0.79 7.22
C PHE A 86 -13.78 0.32 6.76
N LEU A 87 -13.22 0.21 5.55
CA LEU A 87 -12.24 1.16 5.01
C LEU A 87 -12.85 2.55 4.78
N GLN A 88 -14.09 2.63 4.31
CA GLN A 88 -14.81 3.90 4.17
C GLN A 88 -15.05 4.57 5.53
N LYS A 89 -15.50 3.80 6.52
CA LYS A 89 -15.66 4.31 7.89
C LYS A 89 -14.33 4.77 8.49
N ALA A 90 -13.23 4.06 8.22
CA ALA A 90 -11.90 4.45 8.65
C ALA A 90 -11.46 5.76 8.00
N ARG A 91 -11.63 5.90 6.67
CA ARG A 91 -11.36 7.15 5.93
C ARG A 91 -12.11 8.32 6.56
N GLN A 92 -13.41 8.15 6.81
CA GLN A 92 -14.24 9.21 7.40
C GLN A 92 -13.73 9.61 8.79
N ARG A 93 -13.43 8.64 9.67
CA ARG A 93 -12.92 8.95 11.02
C ARG A 93 -11.61 9.74 11.01
N PHE A 94 -10.70 9.43 10.09
CA PHE A 94 -9.47 10.22 9.95
C PHE A 94 -9.74 11.60 9.37
N ALA A 95 -10.66 11.71 8.40
CA ALA A 95 -11.08 13.00 7.85
C ALA A 95 -11.71 13.90 8.94
N ASP A 96 -12.58 13.34 9.79
CA ASP A 96 -13.20 14.04 10.93
C ASP A 96 -12.15 14.54 11.94
N ALA A 97 -11.03 13.81 12.07
CA ALA A 97 -9.88 14.22 12.87
C ALA A 97 -8.95 15.20 12.13
N GLY A 98 -9.27 15.63 10.91
CA GLY A 98 -8.46 16.54 10.11
C GLY A 98 -7.20 15.89 9.51
N ILE A 99 -7.18 14.56 9.34
CA ILE A 99 -6.08 13.77 8.78
C ILE A 99 -6.52 13.18 7.44
N GLY A 100 -5.85 13.57 6.35
CA GLY A 100 -6.11 13.02 5.04
C GLY A 100 -5.64 11.57 4.89
N VAL A 101 -6.45 10.75 4.21
CA VAL A 101 -6.08 9.39 3.80
C VAL A 101 -5.94 9.37 2.27
N GLN A 102 -4.77 9.01 1.78
CA GLN A 102 -4.48 9.03 0.35
C GLN A 102 -5.04 7.79 -0.38
N THR A 103 -5.00 6.62 0.23
CA THR A 103 -5.40 5.37 -0.45
C THR A 103 -6.07 4.40 0.51
N LEU A 104 -7.04 3.65 0.00
CA LEU A 104 -7.62 2.49 0.67
C LEU A 104 -7.23 1.24 -0.10
N ARG A 105 -6.90 0.16 0.61
CA ARG A 105 -6.48 -1.10 0.01
C ARG A 105 -7.10 -2.29 0.72
N ILE A 106 -7.49 -3.30 -0.04
CA ILE A 106 -7.75 -4.66 0.43
C ILE A 106 -6.57 -5.53 0.01
N ALA A 107 -6.09 -6.39 0.90
CA ALA A 107 -5.09 -7.40 0.59
C ALA A 107 -5.65 -8.78 0.94
N THR A 108 -5.44 -9.75 0.06
CA THR A 108 -5.88 -11.15 0.26
C THR A 108 -4.69 -12.05 0.56
N GLN A 109 -4.97 -13.26 1.02
CA GLN A 109 -3.98 -14.34 1.07
C GLN A 109 -3.51 -14.72 -0.36
N PRO A 110 -2.51 -15.61 -0.53
CA PRO A 110 -2.13 -16.12 -1.85
C PRO A 110 -3.33 -16.63 -2.66
N LEU A 111 -3.43 -16.21 -3.93
CA LEU A 111 -4.57 -16.57 -4.78
C LEU A 111 -4.86 -18.08 -4.82
N PRO A 112 -3.85 -18.98 -4.98
CA PRO A 112 -4.09 -20.42 -5.02
C PRO A 112 -4.87 -20.98 -3.82
N GLU A 113 -4.79 -20.35 -2.65
CA GLU A 113 -5.47 -20.80 -1.43
C GLU A 113 -7.01 -20.65 -1.48
N TYR A 114 -7.53 -19.78 -2.35
CA TYR A 114 -8.98 -19.52 -2.48
C TYR A 114 -9.50 -19.62 -3.91
N MET A 115 -8.70 -20.15 -4.84
CA MET A 115 -9.19 -20.61 -6.15
C MET A 115 -10.11 -21.84 -6.02
N ALA A 116 -10.00 -22.58 -4.91
CA ALA A 116 -10.82 -23.77 -4.62
C ALA A 116 -10.79 -24.82 -5.75
N GLY A 117 -9.60 -25.05 -6.33
CA GLY A 117 -9.38 -26.02 -7.41
C GLY A 117 -9.83 -25.55 -8.80
N ARG A 118 -10.30 -24.32 -8.96
CA ARG A 118 -10.60 -23.72 -10.28
C ARG A 118 -9.32 -23.44 -11.07
N SER A 119 -9.42 -23.43 -12.40
CA SER A 119 -8.33 -22.98 -13.27
C SER A 119 -8.13 -21.46 -13.18
N TRP A 120 -6.97 -20.97 -13.63
CA TRP A 120 -6.69 -19.54 -13.75
C TRP A 120 -7.74 -18.81 -14.59
N ARG A 121 -8.17 -19.43 -15.70
CA ARG A 121 -9.20 -18.87 -16.58
C ARG A 121 -10.56 -18.75 -15.88
N ASP A 122 -10.92 -19.72 -15.05
CA ASP A 122 -12.23 -19.75 -14.38
C ASP A 122 -12.34 -18.74 -13.23
N VAL A 123 -11.22 -18.23 -12.71
CA VAL A 123 -11.24 -17.23 -11.63
C VAL A 123 -11.32 -15.78 -12.13
N LEU A 124 -10.97 -15.53 -13.40
CA LEU A 124 -11.00 -14.17 -13.99
C LEU A 124 -12.38 -13.51 -13.88
N PRO A 125 -13.52 -14.16 -14.21
CA PRO A 125 -14.83 -13.52 -14.09
C PRO A 125 -15.15 -13.04 -12.67
N ALA A 126 -14.72 -13.79 -11.65
CA ALA A 126 -14.92 -13.43 -10.26
C ALA A 126 -14.04 -12.23 -9.85
N LEU A 127 -12.77 -12.20 -10.26
CA LEU A 127 -11.89 -11.06 -10.02
C LEU A 127 -12.39 -9.79 -10.72
N ARG A 128 -12.91 -9.89 -11.95
CA ARG A 128 -13.56 -8.76 -12.65
C ARG A 128 -14.79 -8.27 -11.89
N ALA A 129 -15.56 -9.15 -11.26
CA ALA A 129 -16.71 -8.75 -10.44
C ALA A 129 -16.27 -7.98 -9.18
N ILE A 130 -15.20 -8.45 -8.53
CA ILE A 130 -14.59 -7.73 -7.40
C ILE A 130 -14.07 -6.36 -7.85
N ASP A 131 -13.38 -6.26 -8.99
CA ASP A 131 -12.86 -4.99 -9.52
C ASP A 131 -13.96 -3.95 -9.71
N ARG A 132 -15.10 -4.34 -10.30
CA ARG A 132 -16.27 -3.45 -10.46
C ARG A 132 -16.77 -2.93 -9.11
N GLN A 133 -16.83 -3.81 -8.11
CA GLN A 133 -17.34 -3.46 -6.79
C GLN A 133 -16.40 -2.51 -6.02
N ILE A 134 -15.09 -2.77 -6.04
CA ILE A 134 -14.10 -1.92 -5.35
C ILE A 134 -13.85 -0.60 -6.08
N SER A 135 -14.04 -0.56 -7.41
CA SER A 135 -13.92 0.64 -8.22
C SER A 135 -14.90 1.73 -7.80
N ALA A 136 -16.16 1.35 -7.52
CA ALA A 136 -17.18 2.27 -7.03
C ALA A 136 -16.82 2.89 -5.67
N ALA A 137 -15.96 2.24 -4.89
CA ALA A 137 -15.54 2.69 -3.57
C ALA A 137 -14.14 3.35 -3.55
N ASP A 138 -13.50 3.52 -4.71
CA ASP A 138 -12.11 4.03 -4.79
C ASP A 138 -11.11 3.21 -3.95
N ILE A 139 -11.22 1.88 -4.00
CA ILE A 139 -10.36 0.95 -3.25
C ILE A 139 -9.50 0.13 -4.20
N LEU A 140 -8.23 -0.05 -3.85
CA LEU A 140 -7.33 -0.96 -4.55
C LEU A 140 -7.44 -2.37 -3.96
N LEU A 141 -7.39 -3.40 -4.79
CA LEU A 141 -7.22 -4.79 -4.33
C LEU A 141 -5.81 -5.26 -4.68
N SER A 142 -5.13 -5.81 -3.69
CA SER A 142 -3.91 -6.58 -3.86
C SER A 142 -4.24 -8.05 -3.69
N VAL A 143 -4.13 -8.79 -4.78
CA VAL A 143 -4.23 -10.25 -4.79
C VAL A 143 -2.87 -10.78 -4.31
N GLY A 144 -2.86 -11.48 -3.16
CA GLY A 144 -1.66 -12.06 -2.57
C GLY A 144 -0.95 -13.00 -3.53
N PRO A 145 0.32 -13.38 -3.27
CA PRO A 145 1.21 -13.87 -4.31
C PRO A 145 0.56 -14.99 -5.11
N VAL A 146 0.48 -14.80 -6.43
CA VAL A 146 -0.17 -15.76 -7.33
C VAL A 146 0.72 -16.99 -7.54
N LEU A 147 2.01 -16.83 -7.26
CA LEU A 147 2.99 -17.90 -7.16
C LEU A 147 3.71 -17.81 -5.80
N VAL A 148 3.65 -18.90 -5.04
CA VAL A 148 4.20 -18.99 -3.67
C VAL A 148 5.44 -19.89 -3.55
N ASP A 149 5.76 -20.67 -4.58
CA ASP A 149 6.88 -21.61 -4.62
C ASP A 149 7.58 -21.61 -5.99
N ASP A 150 8.72 -22.30 -6.08
CA ASP A 150 9.51 -22.50 -7.32
C ASP A 150 8.83 -23.55 -8.22
N ARG A 151 7.63 -23.21 -8.71
CA ARG A 151 6.86 -24.01 -9.66
C ARG A 151 6.61 -23.24 -10.95
N MET A 152 7.02 -23.82 -12.06
CA MET A 152 6.68 -23.39 -13.41
C MET A 152 5.19 -23.60 -13.61
N ASP A 153 4.46 -22.51 -13.68
CA ASP A 153 3.11 -22.47 -14.22
C ASP A 153 3.08 -21.48 -15.38
N THR A 154 3.13 -22.04 -16.60
CA THR A 154 3.13 -21.28 -17.85
C THR A 154 1.83 -20.51 -18.08
N GLU A 155 0.76 -20.81 -17.34
CA GLU A 155 -0.52 -20.10 -17.45
C GLU A 155 -0.52 -18.78 -16.68
N ILE A 156 0.31 -18.62 -15.64
CA ILE A 156 0.29 -17.43 -14.78
C ILE A 156 0.62 -16.15 -15.54
N ALA A 157 1.67 -16.15 -16.38
CA ALA A 157 2.09 -14.96 -17.10
C ALA A 157 1.02 -14.41 -18.07
N PRO A 158 0.46 -15.21 -19.00
CA PRO A 158 -0.62 -14.74 -19.87
C PRO A 158 -1.89 -14.39 -19.07
N TRP A 159 -2.24 -15.16 -18.04
CA TRP A 159 -3.37 -14.85 -17.17
C TRP A 159 -3.20 -13.51 -16.42
N ALA A 160 -2.02 -13.25 -15.89
CA ALA A 160 -1.71 -12.00 -15.18
C ALA A 160 -1.81 -10.80 -16.13
N ALA A 161 -1.33 -10.95 -17.37
CA ALA A 161 -1.49 -9.93 -18.40
C ALA A 161 -2.97 -9.67 -18.73
N GLU A 162 -3.78 -10.72 -18.86
CA GLU A 162 -5.23 -10.60 -19.07
C GLU A 162 -5.91 -9.87 -17.90
N LEU A 163 -5.63 -10.28 -16.65
CA LEU A 163 -6.18 -9.64 -15.45
C LEU A 163 -5.84 -8.14 -15.38
N ILE A 164 -4.58 -7.77 -15.61
CA ILE A 164 -4.12 -6.37 -15.55
C ILE A 164 -4.78 -5.52 -16.66
N ASN A 165 -5.00 -6.09 -17.84
CA ASN A 165 -5.62 -5.37 -18.95
C ASN A 165 -7.13 -5.14 -18.76
N GLU A 166 -7.80 -6.00 -18.00
CA GLU A 166 -9.26 -5.99 -17.86
C GLU A 166 -9.76 -5.41 -16.54
N THR A 167 -8.85 -5.08 -15.63
CA THR A 167 -9.17 -4.55 -14.31
C THR A 167 -8.41 -3.26 -14.06
N SER A 168 -9.01 -2.37 -13.28
CA SER A 168 -8.44 -1.03 -13.06
C SER A 168 -7.91 -0.80 -11.65
N ARG A 169 -8.34 -1.64 -10.69
CA ARG A 169 -8.03 -1.49 -9.27
C ARG A 169 -7.31 -2.72 -8.68
N ILE A 170 -7.16 -3.78 -9.46
CA ILE A 170 -6.46 -4.99 -9.03
C ILE A 170 -4.97 -4.88 -9.36
N ASN A 171 -4.14 -5.27 -8.40
CA ASN A 171 -2.73 -5.60 -8.60
C ASN A 171 -2.46 -6.99 -8.00
N LEU A 172 -1.38 -7.61 -8.46
CA LEU A 172 -0.93 -8.91 -7.99
C LEU A 172 0.57 -8.87 -7.71
N SER A 173 1.04 -9.81 -6.90
CA SER A 173 2.46 -10.05 -6.69
C SER A 173 2.84 -11.47 -7.11
N ILE A 174 4.11 -11.67 -7.46
CA ILE A 174 4.70 -12.97 -7.78
C ILE A 174 5.96 -13.10 -6.92
N THR A 175 6.12 -14.24 -6.23
CA THR A 175 7.33 -14.52 -5.46
C THR A 175 8.38 -15.13 -6.38
N ILE A 176 9.44 -14.36 -6.67
CA ILE A 176 10.56 -14.81 -7.54
C ILE A 176 11.79 -15.27 -6.76
N ALA A 177 11.78 -15.11 -5.44
CA ALA A 177 12.89 -15.53 -4.59
C ALA A 177 12.42 -15.75 -3.15
N SER A 178 13.11 -16.63 -2.44
CA SER A 178 12.92 -16.88 -1.01
C SER A 178 14.26 -16.96 -0.28
N PRO A 179 14.30 -16.67 1.03
CA PRO A 179 15.53 -16.82 1.82
C PRO A 179 16.12 -18.23 1.76
N ASP A 180 15.25 -19.26 1.72
CA ASP A 180 15.65 -20.66 1.79
C ASP A 180 16.09 -21.24 0.44
N HIS A 181 15.58 -20.71 -0.68
CA HIS A 181 15.84 -21.26 -2.02
C HIS A 181 16.54 -20.28 -2.98
N GLY A 182 16.80 -19.04 -2.56
CA GLY A 182 17.37 -18.02 -3.44
C GLY A 182 16.38 -17.63 -4.54
N ILE A 183 16.86 -17.42 -5.77
CA ILE A 183 16.03 -17.07 -6.92
C ILE A 183 15.28 -18.32 -7.42
N HIS A 184 13.96 -18.22 -7.55
CA HIS A 184 13.11 -19.22 -8.18
C HIS A 184 13.40 -19.19 -9.69
N ARG A 185 13.82 -20.32 -10.25
CA ARG A 185 14.25 -20.46 -11.65
C ARG A 185 13.40 -21.46 -12.42
N ARG A 186 12.44 -22.10 -11.75
CA ARG A 186 11.71 -23.26 -12.22
C ARG A 186 10.23 -23.18 -11.90
#